data_AF-I6ZSW0-F1
#
_entry.id   AF-I6ZSW0-F1
#
_cell.length_a   1.000
_cell.length_b   1.000
_cell.length_c   1.000
_cell.angle_alpha   90.00
_cell.angle_beta   90.00
_cell.angle_gamma   90.00
#
_symmetry.space_group_name_H-M   'P 1'
#
loop_
_entity.id
_entity.type
_entity.pdbx_description
1 polymer ?
#
loop_
_entity_poly.entity_id
_entity_poly.type
_entity_poly.pdbx_seq_one_letter_code
_entity_poly.pdbx_strand_id
1 'polypeptide(L)'
;MEAQAVLGMILLFHPERCLKRPGEKVRKSKFQKEVLRKIYQITPYPTWENKIDIGILISLSPRAVDIWFQNKRHINKGKNQGAEDTTDSRTIDLKEIVSIVENTPRY
;
A
#
# COMPACT_ATOMS: atom_id res chain seq x y z
N MET A 1 12.37 -1.62 29.95
CA MET A 1 11.40 -2.71 29.67
C MET A 1 10.00 -2.18 29.28
N GLU A 2 9.84 -0.90 28.97
CA GLU A 2 8.51 -0.33 28.63
C GLU A 2 8.31 -0.16 27.11
N ALA A 3 9.38 0.06 26.35
CA ALA A 3 9.31 0.28 24.90
C ALA A 3 8.81 -0.95 24.10
N GLN A 4 9.12 -2.17 24.55
CA GLN A 4 8.59 -3.41 23.93
C GLN A 4 7.11 -3.61 24.22
N ALA A 5 6.63 -3.17 25.39
CA ALA A 5 5.22 -3.23 25.75
C ALA A 5 4.38 -2.24 24.91
N VAL A 6 4.89 -1.03 24.68
CA VAL A 6 4.22 -0.03 23.81
C VAL A 6 4.13 -0.52 22.36
N LEU A 7 5.21 -1.12 21.83
CA LEU A 7 5.17 -1.74 20.49
C LEU A 7 4.16 -2.89 20.43
N GLY A 8 4.07 -3.70 21.48
CA GLY A 8 3.06 -4.76 21.62
C GLY A 8 1.62 -4.22 21.66
N MET A 9 1.37 -3.10 22.34
CA MET A 9 0.04 -2.47 22.42
C MET A 9 -0.37 -1.84 21.09
N ILE A 10 0.56 -1.20 20.37
CA ILE A 10 0.32 -0.68 19.01
C ILE A 10 0.01 -1.82 18.03
N LEU A 11 0.59 -3.01 18.23
CA LEU A 11 0.31 -4.20 17.42
C LEU A 11 -1.03 -4.87 17.76
N LEU A 12 -1.57 -4.64 18.98
CA LEU A 12 -2.87 -5.17 19.44
C LEU A 12 -4.06 -4.29 18.99
N PHE A 13 -3.90 -2.98 18.92
CA PHE A 13 -4.96 -2.03 18.54
C PHE A 13 -5.13 -1.82 17.03
N HIS A 14 -4.65 -2.74 16.19
CA HIS A 14 -4.95 -2.69 14.76
C HIS A 14 -6.16 -3.59 14.47
N PRO A 15 -7.38 -3.04 14.30
CA PRO A 15 -8.61 -3.83 14.15
C PRO A 15 -8.56 -4.81 12.97
N GLU A 16 -7.75 -4.51 11.95
CA GLU A 16 -7.48 -5.36 10.79
C GLU A 16 -6.65 -6.64 11.08
N ARG A 17 -6.10 -6.79 12.29
CA ARG A 17 -5.44 -8.04 12.72
C ARG A 17 -6.40 -9.05 13.34
N CYS A 18 -7.64 -8.66 13.62
CA CYS A 18 -8.69 -9.57 14.05
C CYS A 18 -9.43 -10.07 12.80
N LEU A 19 -9.16 -11.31 12.39
CA LEU A 19 -10.03 -12.25 11.62
C LEU A 19 -9.24 -13.21 10.69
N LYS A 20 -7.93 -13.02 10.48
CA LYS A 20 -7.13 -13.92 9.62
C LYS A 20 -6.10 -14.67 10.42
N ARG A 21 -5.99 -15.99 10.16
CA ARG A 21 -5.06 -16.86 10.87
C ARG A 21 -3.63 -16.36 10.65
N PRO A 22 -2.77 -16.34 11.68
CA PRO A 22 -1.34 -16.08 11.49
C PRO A 22 -0.78 -16.98 10.38
N GLY A 23 -0.28 -16.40 9.30
CA GLY A 23 0.23 -17.13 8.13
C GLY A 23 -0.71 -17.21 6.92
N GLU A 24 -1.98 -16.79 7.05
CA GLU A 24 -2.93 -16.78 5.94
C GLU A 24 -2.62 -15.65 4.94
N LYS A 25 -1.94 -16.01 3.85
CA LYS A 25 -1.57 -15.08 2.78
C LYS A 25 -2.81 -14.77 1.93
N VAL A 26 -3.37 -13.59 2.11
CA VAL A 26 -4.45 -13.09 1.26
C VAL A 26 -3.88 -12.69 -0.10
N ARG A 27 -4.24 -13.46 -1.14
CA ARG A 27 -3.89 -13.12 -2.52
C ARG A 27 -4.74 -11.94 -2.98
N LYS A 28 -4.07 -10.83 -3.31
CA LYS A 28 -4.72 -9.65 -3.89
C LYS A 28 -5.34 -9.98 -5.26
N SER A 29 -6.54 -9.46 -5.52
CA SER A 29 -7.24 -9.57 -6.81
C SER A 29 -6.43 -8.92 -7.94
N LYS A 30 -6.74 -9.29 -9.19
CA LYS A 30 -6.15 -8.64 -10.39
C LYS A 30 -6.44 -7.13 -10.38
N PHE A 31 -7.70 -6.75 -10.15
CA PHE A 31 -8.15 -5.37 -10.02
C PHE A 31 -7.32 -4.59 -8.98
N GLN A 32 -7.21 -5.13 -7.76
CA GLN A 32 -6.44 -4.51 -6.67
C GLN A 32 -4.98 -4.27 -7.05
N LYS A 33 -4.34 -5.24 -7.73
CA LYS A 33 -2.95 -5.09 -8.18
C LYS A 33 -2.80 -4.06 -9.29
N GLU A 34 -3.78 -3.93 -10.17
CA GLU A 34 -3.75 -2.99 -11.28
C GLU A 34 -3.89 -1.54 -10.78
N VAL A 35 -4.84 -1.29 -9.88
CA VAL A 35 -4.97 0.01 -9.20
C VAL A 35 -3.65 0.40 -8.51
N LEU A 36 -3.08 -0.51 -7.72
CA LEU A 36 -1.81 -0.27 -7.02
C LEU A 36 -0.66 0.02 -8.02
N ARG A 37 -0.63 -0.66 -9.18
CA ARG A 37 0.36 -0.39 -10.24
C ARG A 37 0.20 1.00 -10.85
N LYS A 38 -1.02 1.43 -11.18
CA LYS A 38 -1.28 2.75 -11.75
C LYS A 38 -0.87 3.85 -10.78
N ILE A 39 -1.23 3.72 -9.50
CA ILE A 39 -0.84 4.68 -8.47
C ILE A 39 0.68 4.72 -8.30
N TYR A 40 1.37 3.57 -8.35
CA TYR A 40 2.82 3.51 -8.25
C TYR A 40 3.54 4.27 -9.38
N GLN A 41 2.93 4.35 -10.57
CA GLN A 41 3.48 5.14 -11.68
C GLN A 41 3.39 6.65 -11.43
N ILE A 42 2.43 7.09 -10.61
CA ILE A 42 2.24 8.50 -10.24
C ILE A 42 3.13 8.86 -9.04
N THR A 43 3.07 8.04 -7.98
CA THR A 43 3.89 8.18 -6.78
C THR A 43 4.36 6.83 -6.25
N PRO A 44 5.67 6.54 -6.23
CA PRO A 44 6.24 5.35 -5.58
C PRO A 44 6.21 5.42 -4.04
N TYR A 45 5.98 6.62 -3.50
CA TYR A 45 6.01 6.95 -2.08
C TYR A 45 4.71 7.67 -1.66
N PRO A 46 3.56 6.96 -1.61
CA PRO A 46 2.32 7.56 -1.15
C PRO A 46 2.41 7.97 0.32
N THR A 47 1.76 9.08 0.66
CA THR A 47 1.59 9.57 2.03
C THR A 47 0.73 8.61 2.86
N TRP A 48 0.69 8.81 4.18
CA TRP A 48 -0.15 8.00 5.06
C TRP A 48 -1.64 8.09 4.71
N GLU A 49 -2.12 9.31 4.45
CA GLU A 49 -3.51 9.60 4.05
C GLU A 49 -3.87 8.84 2.77
N ASN A 50 -3.03 8.96 1.74
CA ASN A 50 -3.26 8.28 0.47
C ASN A 50 -3.29 6.75 0.64
N LYS A 51 -2.48 6.17 1.54
CA LYS A 51 -2.55 4.73 1.82
C LYS A 51 -3.89 4.32 2.44
N ILE A 52 -4.47 5.17 3.30
CA ILE A 52 -5.81 4.95 3.86
C ILE A 52 -6.85 4.99 2.75
N ASP A 53 -6.83 6.03 1.93
CA ASP A 53 -7.80 6.24 0.86
C ASP A 53 -7.80 5.11 -0.15
N ILE A 54 -6.61 4.71 -0.59
CA ILE A 54 -6.43 3.55 -1.46
C ILE A 54 -7.00 2.30 -0.80
N GLY A 55 -6.66 2.07 0.47
CA GLY A 55 -7.10 0.92 1.23
C GLY A 55 -8.63 0.80 1.29
N ILE A 56 -9.30 1.92 1.58
CA ILE A 56 -10.76 2.02 1.60
C ILE A 56 -11.34 1.70 0.21
N LEU A 57 -10.81 2.31 -0.85
CA LEU A 57 -11.33 2.19 -2.21
C LEU A 57 -11.18 0.78 -2.83
N ILE A 58 -10.15 0.04 -2.46
CA ILE A 58 -9.89 -1.32 -2.99
C ILE A 58 -10.07 -2.44 -1.96
N SER A 59 -10.63 -2.10 -0.78
CA SER A 59 -10.87 -3.03 0.34
C SER A 59 -9.60 -3.77 0.78
N LEU A 60 -8.52 -3.02 0.99
CA LEU A 60 -7.26 -3.50 1.56
C LEU A 60 -6.91 -2.69 2.81
N SER A 61 -6.24 -3.31 3.77
CA SER A 61 -5.72 -2.54 4.91
C SER A 61 -4.60 -1.59 4.45
N PRO A 62 -4.45 -0.40 5.07
CA PRO A 62 -3.37 0.54 4.75
C PRO A 62 -1.99 -0.11 4.87
N ARG A 63 -1.85 -1.05 5.83
CA ARG A 63 -0.66 -1.87 5.99
C ARG A 63 -0.41 -2.80 4.80
N ALA A 64 -1.44 -3.42 4.23
CA ALA A 64 -1.29 -4.27 3.05
C ALA A 64 -0.89 -3.47 1.80
N VAL A 65 -1.36 -2.22 1.69
CA VAL A 65 -0.93 -1.25 0.66
C VAL A 65 0.55 -0.91 0.88
N ASP A 66 0.92 -0.51 2.10
CA ASP A 66 2.30 -0.17 2.46
C ASP A 66 3.30 -1.30 2.16
N ILE A 67 3.00 -2.54 2.56
CA ILE A 67 3.81 -3.73 2.23
C ILE A 67 3.95 -3.89 0.71
N TRP A 68 2.86 -3.68 -0.04
CA TRP A 68 2.90 -3.83 -1.49
C TRP A 68 3.83 -2.80 -2.13
N PHE A 69 3.77 -1.53 -1.72
CA PHE A 69 4.67 -0.49 -2.22
C PHE A 69 6.13 -0.74 -1.82
N GLN A 70 6.39 -1.19 -0.59
CA GLN A 70 7.72 -1.61 -0.15
C GLN A 70 8.27 -2.73 -1.04
N ASN A 71 7.50 -3.82 -1.21
CA ASN A 71 7.89 -4.94 -2.05
C ASN A 71 8.12 -4.50 -3.50
N LYS A 72 7.26 -3.61 -4.02
CA LYS A 72 7.36 -3.10 -5.38
C LYS A 72 8.66 -2.32 -5.59
N ARG A 73 9.04 -1.45 -4.64
CA ARG A 73 10.31 -0.73 -4.66
C ARG A 73 11.52 -1.66 -4.54
N HIS A 74 11.48 -2.65 -3.65
CA HIS A 74 12.56 -3.63 -3.53
C HIS A 74 12.81 -4.38 -4.85
N ILE A 75 11.74 -4.80 -5.54
CA ILE A 75 11.84 -5.45 -6.85
C ILE A 75 12.41 -4.51 -7.91
N ASN A 76 12.03 -3.23 -7.90
CA ASN A 76 12.53 -2.24 -8.86
C ASN A 76 14.01 -1.87 -8.63
N LYS A 77 14.41 -1.69 -7.36
CA LYS A 77 15.80 -1.41 -6.96
C LYS A 77 16.75 -2.53 -7.37
N GLY A 78 16.30 -3.79 -7.29
CA GLY A 78 17.09 -4.94 -7.77
C GLY A 78 17.27 -4.98 -9.29
N LYS A 79 16.39 -4.31 -10.06
CA LYS A 79 16.43 -4.26 -11.54
C LYS A 79 17.17 -3.03 -12.08
N ASN A 80 17.14 -1.91 -11.37
CA ASN A 80 17.75 -0.63 -11.76
C ASN A 80 18.88 -0.23 -10.80
N GLN A 81 20.02 -0.94 -10.82
CA GLN A 81 21.21 -0.55 -10.04
C GLN A 81 21.93 0.70 -10.62
N GLY A 82 21.20 1.73 -11.04
CA GLY A 82 21.81 2.93 -11.64
C GLY A 82 20.89 4.10 -11.99
N ALA A 83 19.59 4.06 -11.65
CA ALA A 83 18.71 5.22 -11.82
C ALA A 83 18.31 5.73 -10.43
N GLU A 84 18.87 6.87 -10.02
CA GLU A 84 18.41 7.59 -8.83
C GLU A 84 16.94 7.96 -9.00
N ASP A 85 16.06 7.34 -8.20
CA ASP A 85 14.64 7.68 -8.16
C ASP A 85 14.49 9.06 -7.47
N THR A 86 14.71 10.13 -8.22
CA THR A 86 14.34 11.52 -7.86
C THR A 86 12.83 11.76 -7.93
N THR A 87 12.02 10.70 -7.83
CA THR A 87 10.56 10.83 -7.87
C THR A 87 10.08 11.27 -6.50
N ASP A 88 9.98 12.59 -6.34
CA ASP A 88 9.44 13.27 -5.19
C ASP A 88 8.14 12.60 -4.70
N SER A 89 8.00 12.53 -3.38
CA SER A 89 6.74 12.12 -2.74
C SER A 89 5.64 13.11 -3.11
N ARG A 90 4.98 12.89 -4.24
CA ARG A 90 3.82 13.67 -4.65
C ARG A 90 2.63 13.24 -3.80
N THR A 91 2.00 14.23 -3.16
CA THR A 91 0.66 14.09 -2.59
C THR A 91 -0.32 13.95 -3.74
N ILE A 92 -0.96 12.79 -3.84
CA ILE A 92 -2.06 12.54 -4.79
C ILE A 92 -3.37 12.94 -4.13
N ASP A 93 -4.18 13.76 -4.81
CA ASP A 93 -5.50 14.14 -4.33
C ASP A 93 -6.47 12.94 -4.36
N LEU A 94 -7.39 12.89 -3.39
CA LEU A 94 -8.47 11.91 -3.31
C LEU A 94 -9.21 11.70 -4.64
N LYS A 95 -9.52 12.79 -5.34
CA LYS A 95 -10.23 12.76 -6.63
C LYS A 95 -9.46 11.99 -7.70
N GLU A 96 -8.14 12.11 -7.71
CA GLU A 96 -7.27 11.40 -8.64
C GLU A 96 -7.22 9.91 -8.30
N ILE A 97 -7.13 9.55 -7.01
CA ILE A 97 -7.19 8.15 -6.57
C ILE A 97 -8.52 7.50 -6.98
N VAL A 98 -9.64 8.18 -6.75
CA VAL A 98 -10.97 7.72 -7.15
C VAL A 98 -11.05 7.53 -8.67
N SER A 99 -10.59 8.51 -9.45
CA SER A 99 -10.55 8.40 -10.91
C SER A 99 -9.76 7.18 -11.39
N ILE A 100 -8.60 6.89 -10.79
CA ILE A 100 -7.80 5.71 -11.15
C ILE A 100 -8.56 4.41 -10.86
N VAL A 101 -9.25 4.35 -9.72
CA VAL A 101 -10.03 3.17 -9.30
C VAL A 101 -11.20 2.94 -10.25
N GLU A 102 -11.94 3.99 -10.62
CA GLU A 102 -13.06 3.92 -11.56
C GLU A 102 -12.63 3.56 -12.98
N ASN A 103 -11.51 4.11 -13.45
CA ASN A 103 -10.93 3.82 -14.76
C ASN A 103 -10.20 2.46 -14.82
N THR A 104 -10.21 1.66 -13.76
CA THR A 104 -9.56 0.35 -13.75
C THR A 104 -10.58 -0.76 -14.05
N PRO A 105 -10.42 -1.48 -15.17
CA PRO A 105 -11.34 -2.55 -15.54
C PRO A 105 -11.36 -3.66 -14.48
N ARG A 106 -12.56 -4.16 -14.16
CA ARG A 106 -12.78 -5.22 -13.15
C ARG A 106 -12.79 -6.65 -13.72
N TYR A 107 -12.48 -6.81 -15.01
CA TYR A 107 -12.54 -8.08 -15.75
C TYR A 107 -11.34 -9.02 -15.48
#